data_AF-A0A954R0B3-F1
#
_entry.id   AF-A0A954R0B3-F1
#
_cell.length_a   1.000
_cell.length_b   1.000
_cell.length_c   1.000
_cell.angle_alpha   90.00
_cell.angle_beta   90.00
_cell.angle_gamma   90.00
#
_symmetry.space_group_name_H-M   'P 1'
#
loop_
_entity.id
_entity.type
_entity.pdbx_description
1 polymer ?
#
loop_
_entity_poly.entity_id
_entity_poly.type
_entity_poly.pdbx_seq_one_letter_code
_entity_poly.pdbx_strand_id
1 'polypeptide(L)'
;MKVTRKSQRRRAKLKWLVACLMAATGCTQAKQFHFNDTWDSAPSYHASLATQIEYPNVRSNLVPQVAGAPRPLTIENPSELPAREMQLDEAIQIALANSDILRTLGGSVVQTPLTARTNFDPAITESNPLTGVEAALSAFDTQVTGQLFWQVNDRPNNVRINPILQNFQRSVLQQTNAQFNYELAKRTATGARFAARTNVAYDLTNTPNRLFSSAYTGWFEAEYRQPLMRGAGVDFNRIAGPNSTVGQYNGVLIARINTDITLADFEQGIITFINDVETAYWELHFSYHNLETIVAGRNSALLTWQRVKELQKVGMRGGDAAAVAQASANYYTFDVQVRDALSGTNGLYASEQRLRYLMGLPPTDGQLIKPTSQPMDGEVVFDWDSALSDALTRRVEIRRQKWNIKRRELEMLAARMNRKPTLDFLGLYRYRGLGDALIDNYDSNNQFNSLAQSIFDGQYQEWQAGVELGERV
;
A
#
# COMPACT_ATOMS: atom_id res chain seq x y z
N MET A 1 75.32 11.07 13.14
CA MET A 1 74.86 12.08 12.16
C MET A 1 74.39 11.43 10.83
N LYS A 2 73.54 10.39 10.85
CA LYS A 2 72.98 9.73 9.63
C LYS A 2 71.46 9.44 9.69
N VAL A 3 70.80 9.68 10.83
CA VAL A 3 69.39 9.28 11.06
C VAL A 3 68.37 10.36 10.66
N THR A 4 68.77 11.63 10.61
CA THR A 4 67.87 12.77 10.34
C THR A 4 67.43 12.91 8.87
N ARG A 5 68.22 12.41 7.90
CA ARG A 5 67.86 12.47 6.47
C ARG A 5 66.78 11.46 6.05
N LYS A 6 66.64 10.32 6.75
CA LYS A 6 65.65 9.28 6.39
C LYS A 6 64.22 9.65 6.80
N SER A 7 64.03 10.34 7.93
CA SER A 7 62.71 10.80 8.38
C SER A 7 62.20 12.01 7.58
N GLN A 8 63.10 12.93 7.18
CA GLN A 8 62.74 14.03 6.28
C GLN A 8 62.30 13.54 4.89
N ARG A 9 62.95 12.52 4.33
CA ARG A 9 62.52 11.91 3.06
C ARG A 9 61.17 11.20 3.15
N ARG A 10 60.84 10.54 4.28
CA ARG A 10 59.51 9.94 4.50
C ARG A 10 58.42 10.99 4.70
N ARG A 11 58.69 12.08 5.44
CA ARG A 11 57.76 13.21 5.58
C ARG A 11 57.56 13.98 4.27
N ALA A 12 58.59 14.13 3.44
CA ALA A 12 58.46 14.72 2.10
C ALA A 12 57.64 13.83 1.16
N LYS A 13 57.86 12.50 1.19
CA LYS A 13 57.05 11.55 0.43
C LYS A 13 55.59 11.50 0.90
N LEU A 14 55.34 11.55 2.21
CA LEU A 14 53.98 11.59 2.76
C LEU A 14 53.27 12.91 2.45
N LYS A 15 53.98 14.05 2.47
CA LYS A 15 53.44 15.35 2.03
C LYS A 15 53.11 15.36 0.53
N TRP A 16 53.94 14.75 -0.31
CA TRP A 16 53.65 14.59 -1.73
C TRP A 16 52.50 13.61 -1.99
N LEU A 17 52.39 12.54 -1.20
CA LEU A 17 51.32 11.55 -1.34
C LEU A 17 49.97 12.08 -0.84
N VAL A 18 49.96 12.89 0.23
CA VAL A 18 48.77 13.63 0.70
C VAL A 18 48.39 14.77 -0.25
N ALA A 19 49.36 15.47 -0.85
CA ALA A 19 49.09 16.46 -1.90
C ALA A 19 48.55 15.81 -3.18
N CYS A 20 49.05 14.64 -3.57
CA CYS A 20 48.50 13.86 -4.68
C CYS A 20 47.11 13.28 -4.37
N LEU A 21 46.84 12.84 -3.12
CA LEU A 21 45.50 12.38 -2.74
C LEU A 21 44.49 13.53 -2.64
N MET A 22 44.89 14.71 -2.16
CA MET A 22 44.03 15.90 -2.17
C MET A 22 43.83 16.48 -3.58
N ALA A 23 44.78 16.29 -4.49
CA ALA A 23 44.60 16.62 -5.91
C ALA A 23 43.74 15.57 -6.66
N ALA A 24 43.76 14.30 -6.24
CA ALA A 24 42.95 13.23 -6.82
C ALA A 24 41.52 13.16 -6.27
N THR A 25 41.27 13.74 -5.09
CA THR A 25 39.92 13.85 -4.48
C THR A 25 39.39 15.28 -4.45
N GLY A 26 40.14 16.23 -5.02
CA GLY A 26 39.68 17.59 -5.26
C GLY A 26 38.51 17.56 -6.23
N CYS A 27 37.38 18.07 -5.77
CA CYS A 27 36.14 18.25 -6.50
C CYS A 27 36.37 18.38 -8.01
N THR A 28 35.99 17.35 -8.77
CA THR A 28 35.53 17.59 -10.14
C THR A 28 34.52 18.71 -10.02
N GLN A 29 34.78 19.82 -10.69
CA GLN A 29 33.96 21.03 -10.68
C GLN A 29 32.50 20.63 -10.50
N ALA A 30 31.83 21.21 -9.50
CA ALA A 30 30.40 21.37 -9.58
C ALA A 30 30.18 21.99 -10.95
N LYS A 31 29.77 21.18 -11.94
CA LYS A 31 29.31 21.69 -13.21
C LYS A 31 28.21 22.64 -12.79
N GLN A 32 28.47 23.94 -12.86
CA GLN A 32 27.40 24.90 -12.86
C GLN A 32 26.49 24.41 -13.96
N PHE A 33 25.30 23.94 -13.56
CA PHE A 33 24.30 23.48 -14.50
C PHE A 33 23.86 24.73 -15.25
N HIS A 34 24.57 25.03 -16.33
CA HIS A 34 24.17 26.03 -17.29
C HIS A 34 23.08 25.36 -18.13
N PHE A 35 21.88 25.93 -18.13
CA PHE A 35 20.94 25.71 -19.21
C PHE A 35 21.61 26.24 -20.49
N ASN A 36 22.19 25.35 -21.30
CA ASN A 36 22.59 25.69 -22.66
C ASN A 36 21.32 25.67 -23.52
N ASP A 37 20.93 26.82 -24.06
CA ASP A 37 19.78 27.00 -24.97
C ASP A 37 19.93 26.34 -26.35
N THR A 38 20.87 25.42 -26.54
CA THR A 38 21.11 24.73 -27.81
C THR A 38 20.42 23.36 -27.81
N TRP A 39 19.11 23.35 -27.97
CA TRP A 39 18.25 22.17 -27.88
C TRP A 39 18.24 21.28 -29.14
N ASP A 40 19.02 21.56 -30.18
CA ASP A 40 18.75 21.01 -31.52
C ASP A 40 19.74 19.96 -32.07
N SER A 41 20.84 19.60 -31.38
CA SER A 41 21.85 18.74 -32.02
C SER A 41 22.66 17.75 -31.17
N ALA A 42 22.42 17.63 -29.86
CA ALA A 42 23.10 16.62 -29.03
C ALA A 42 22.08 15.74 -28.28
N PRO A 43 21.91 14.46 -28.65
CA PRO A 43 21.03 13.56 -27.92
C PRO A 43 21.59 13.36 -26.51
N SER A 44 20.87 13.84 -25.50
CA SER A 44 21.28 13.62 -24.11
C SER A 44 21.14 12.14 -23.77
N TYR A 45 22.17 11.55 -23.16
CA TYR A 45 22.19 10.15 -22.73
C TYR A 45 20.98 9.78 -21.85
N HIS A 46 20.43 10.77 -21.13
CA HIS A 46 19.26 10.62 -20.29
C HIS A 46 17.94 10.77 -21.05
N ALA A 47 17.90 11.43 -22.22
CA ALA A 47 16.68 11.53 -23.01
C ALA A 47 16.23 10.17 -23.52
N SER A 48 17.15 9.29 -23.95
CA SER A 48 16.78 7.94 -24.40
C SER A 48 16.31 7.06 -23.24
N LEU A 49 16.95 7.12 -22.07
CA LEU A 49 16.52 6.37 -20.88
C LEU A 49 15.20 6.90 -20.31
N ALA A 50 15.01 8.22 -20.27
CA ALA A 50 13.79 8.84 -19.77
C ALA A 50 12.60 8.71 -20.74
N THR A 51 12.85 8.55 -22.04
CA THR A 51 11.80 8.31 -23.04
C THR A 51 11.60 6.83 -23.37
N GLN A 52 12.43 5.94 -22.83
CA GLN A 52 12.24 4.50 -22.99
C GLN A 52 10.97 4.07 -22.26
N ILE A 53 10.05 3.48 -23.01
CA ILE A 53 8.86 2.86 -22.43
C ILE A 53 9.31 1.59 -21.70
N GLU A 54 9.27 1.63 -20.37
CA GLU A 54 9.47 0.46 -19.53
C GLU A 54 8.17 -0.34 -19.50
N TYR A 55 8.23 -1.58 -20.00
CA TYR A 55 7.09 -2.50 -19.88
C TYR A 55 7.18 -3.18 -18.52
N PRO A 56 6.13 -3.11 -17.69
CA PRO A 56 6.18 -3.68 -16.35
C PRO A 56 6.27 -5.21 -16.44
N ASN A 57 7.30 -5.78 -15.81
CA ASN A 57 7.49 -7.24 -15.76
C ASN A 57 6.59 -7.83 -14.66
N VAL A 58 5.28 -7.74 -14.87
CA VAL A 58 4.28 -8.35 -13.99
C VAL A 58 4.15 -9.82 -14.39
N ARG A 59 4.10 -10.73 -13.41
CA ARG A 59 3.58 -12.09 -13.64
C ARG A 59 2.06 -12.03 -13.85
N SER A 60 1.62 -11.40 -14.94
CA SER A 60 0.24 -11.52 -15.38
C SER A 60 0.14 -12.80 -16.20
N ASN A 61 -0.60 -13.77 -15.69
CA ASN A 61 -1.04 -14.86 -16.54
C ASN A 61 -2.03 -14.24 -17.52
N LEU A 62 -1.63 -14.01 -18.77
CA LEU A 62 -2.56 -13.72 -19.84
C LEU A 62 -3.57 -14.87 -19.84
N VAL A 63 -4.83 -14.58 -19.50
CA VAL A 63 -5.88 -15.59 -19.53
C VAL A 63 -5.92 -16.13 -20.96
N PRO A 64 -5.65 -17.43 -21.20
CA PRO A 64 -5.49 -17.96 -22.56
C PRO A 64 -6.69 -17.68 -23.47
N GLN A 65 -7.88 -17.58 -22.85
CA GLN A 65 -9.14 -17.25 -23.53
C GLN A 65 -9.14 -15.85 -24.16
N VAL A 66 -8.39 -14.88 -23.62
CA VAL A 66 -8.28 -13.53 -24.20
C VAL A 66 -7.35 -13.52 -25.40
N ALA A 67 -6.26 -14.29 -25.35
CA ALA A 67 -5.28 -14.36 -26.45
C ALA A 67 -5.81 -15.12 -27.68
N GLY A 68 -6.76 -16.03 -27.49
CA GLY A 68 -7.39 -16.83 -28.56
C GLY A 68 -8.79 -16.37 -28.97
N ALA A 69 -9.24 -15.18 -28.56
CA ALA A 69 -10.61 -14.73 -28.84
C ALA A 69 -10.85 -14.60 -30.36
N PRO A 70 -11.92 -15.20 -30.92
CA PRO A 70 -12.28 -15.03 -32.33
C PRO A 70 -12.63 -13.58 -32.66
N ARG A 71 -12.64 -13.24 -33.95
CA ARG A 71 -12.98 -11.89 -34.42
C ARG A 71 -14.33 -11.40 -33.86
N PRO A 72 -14.50 -10.09 -33.59
CA PRO A 72 -15.78 -9.53 -33.16
C PRO A 72 -16.93 -9.91 -34.10
N LEU A 73 -18.11 -10.13 -33.54
CA LEU A 73 -19.32 -10.38 -34.31
C LEU A 73 -19.63 -9.15 -35.17
N THR A 74 -19.85 -9.37 -36.46
CA THR A 74 -20.24 -8.33 -37.42
C THR A 74 -21.69 -8.52 -37.84
N ILE A 75 -22.20 -7.79 -38.85
CA ILE A 75 -23.60 -7.86 -39.34
C ILE A 75 -23.95 -9.23 -39.98
N GLU A 76 -23.13 -10.26 -39.75
CA GLU A 76 -23.41 -11.65 -40.10
C GLU A 76 -24.76 -12.12 -39.49
N ASN A 77 -25.39 -13.09 -40.15
CA ASN A 77 -26.71 -13.57 -39.77
C ASN A 77 -26.64 -14.30 -38.42
N PRO A 78 -27.30 -13.80 -37.36
CA PRO A 78 -27.22 -14.41 -36.02
C PRO A 78 -27.75 -15.85 -35.96
N SER A 79 -28.52 -16.27 -36.97
CA SER A 79 -29.07 -17.63 -37.10
C SER A 79 -28.01 -18.70 -37.37
N GLU A 80 -26.81 -18.30 -37.81
CA GLU A 80 -25.70 -19.21 -38.12
C GLU A 80 -24.82 -19.49 -36.89
N LEU A 81 -25.03 -18.73 -35.80
CA LEU A 81 -24.26 -18.85 -34.57
C LEU A 81 -24.99 -19.75 -33.56
N PRO A 82 -24.29 -20.70 -32.93
CA PRO A 82 -24.87 -21.51 -31.86
C PRO A 82 -25.27 -20.62 -30.67
N ALA A 83 -26.52 -20.73 -30.22
CA ALA A 83 -27.01 -20.04 -29.04
C ALA A 83 -26.77 -20.87 -27.78
N ARG A 84 -26.15 -20.26 -26.76
CA ARG A 84 -26.03 -20.80 -25.40
C ARG A 84 -27.16 -20.22 -24.56
N GLU A 85 -28.05 -21.06 -24.10
CA GLU A 85 -29.08 -20.69 -23.15
C GLU A 85 -28.46 -20.40 -21.78
N MET A 86 -28.90 -19.32 -21.12
CA MET A 86 -28.36 -18.89 -19.83
C MET A 86 -29.46 -18.31 -18.95
N GLN A 87 -29.53 -18.80 -17.71
CA GLN A 87 -30.41 -18.23 -16.68
C GLN A 87 -29.73 -17.08 -15.93
N LEU A 88 -30.52 -16.21 -15.32
CA LEU A 88 -30.01 -15.08 -14.52
C LEU A 88 -29.09 -15.56 -13.39
N ASP A 89 -29.46 -16.60 -12.65
CA ASP A 89 -28.67 -17.14 -11.55
C ASP A 89 -27.31 -17.68 -12.03
N GLU A 90 -27.28 -18.32 -13.20
CA GLU A 90 -26.05 -18.80 -13.84
C GLU A 90 -25.13 -17.62 -14.21
N ALA A 91 -25.70 -16.55 -14.78
CA ALA A 91 -24.95 -15.35 -15.14
C ALA A 91 -24.29 -14.69 -13.90
N ILE A 92 -25.03 -14.60 -12.79
CA ILE A 92 -24.53 -14.07 -11.52
C ILE A 92 -23.40 -14.96 -10.96
N GLN A 93 -23.57 -16.28 -10.98
CA GLN A 93 -22.55 -17.22 -10.51
C GLN A 93 -21.26 -17.12 -11.32
N ILE A 94 -21.36 -17.08 -12.65
CA ILE A 94 -20.20 -16.93 -13.54
C ILE A 94 -19.52 -15.58 -13.29
N ALA A 95 -20.30 -14.50 -13.13
CA ALA A 95 -19.76 -13.17 -12.85
C ALA A 95 -18.96 -13.13 -11.54
N LEU A 96 -19.50 -13.69 -10.45
CA LEU A 96 -18.80 -13.74 -9.17
C LEU A 96 -17.59 -14.68 -9.17
N ALA A 97 -17.64 -15.79 -9.92
CA ALA A 97 -16.54 -16.75 -10.00
C ALA A 97 -15.32 -16.23 -10.79
N ASN A 98 -15.54 -15.41 -11.82
CA ASN A 98 -14.48 -14.91 -12.71
C ASN A 98 -14.00 -13.50 -12.37
N SER A 99 -14.64 -12.81 -11.42
CA SER A 99 -14.38 -11.40 -11.10
C SER A 99 -13.46 -11.26 -9.88
N ASP A 100 -12.15 -11.08 -10.13
CA ASP A 100 -11.21 -10.62 -9.08
C ASP A 100 -11.33 -9.10 -8.82
N ILE A 101 -11.72 -8.35 -9.85
CA ILE A 101 -11.93 -6.91 -9.84
C ILE A 101 -13.39 -6.67 -10.17
N LEU A 102 -14.11 -5.96 -9.29
CA LEU A 102 -15.50 -5.59 -9.51
C LEU A 102 -15.58 -4.61 -10.69
N ARG A 103 -15.93 -5.12 -11.87
CA ARG A 103 -15.98 -4.37 -13.12
C ARG A 103 -17.23 -3.49 -13.13
N THR A 104 -17.11 -2.27 -13.63
CA THR A 104 -18.23 -1.34 -13.77
C THR A 104 -18.55 -1.11 -15.24
N LEU A 105 -19.83 -0.94 -15.59
CA LEU A 105 -20.30 -0.71 -16.97
C LEU A 105 -19.86 0.63 -17.61
N GLY A 106 -19.17 1.51 -16.87
CA GLY A 106 -18.60 2.74 -17.40
C GLY A 106 -17.43 2.46 -18.35
N GLY A 107 -17.68 2.47 -19.65
CA GLY A 107 -16.83 2.06 -20.78
C GLY A 107 -15.49 2.78 -21.00
N SER A 108 -14.81 3.18 -19.94
CA SER A 108 -13.35 3.34 -19.96
C SER A 108 -12.73 2.09 -19.34
N VAL A 109 -11.59 1.66 -19.85
CA VAL A 109 -10.68 0.80 -19.10
C VAL A 109 -10.17 1.65 -17.93
N VAL A 110 -10.94 1.67 -16.83
CA VAL A 110 -10.58 2.21 -15.54
C VAL A 110 -10.22 3.72 -15.55
N GLN A 111 -11.21 4.65 -15.60
CA GLN A 111 -10.93 6.11 -15.52
C GLN A 111 -10.15 6.50 -14.25
N THR A 112 -10.31 5.72 -13.16
CA THR A 112 -9.60 5.92 -11.89
C THR A 112 -9.17 4.58 -11.30
N PRO A 113 -7.98 4.05 -11.62
CA PRO A 113 -7.54 2.73 -11.13
C PRO A 113 -7.40 2.62 -9.62
N LEU A 114 -7.30 3.77 -8.94
CA LEU A 114 -7.32 3.86 -7.49
C LEU A 114 -8.71 3.60 -6.87
N THR A 115 -9.80 3.60 -7.64
CA THR A 115 -11.16 3.39 -7.13
C THR A 115 -11.74 2.02 -7.47
N ALA A 116 -11.04 1.23 -8.30
CA ALA A 116 -11.45 -0.12 -8.64
C ALA A 116 -11.42 -0.98 -7.38
N ARG A 117 -12.59 -1.54 -7.02
CA ARG A 117 -12.72 -2.36 -5.81
C ARG A 117 -12.32 -3.79 -6.13
N THR A 118 -11.51 -4.36 -5.25
CA THR A 118 -11.02 -5.75 -5.38
C THR A 118 -11.35 -6.55 -4.14
N ASN A 119 -11.38 -7.88 -4.28
CA ASN A 119 -11.49 -8.81 -3.15
C ASN A 119 -10.33 -8.68 -2.15
N PHE A 120 -9.20 -8.09 -2.58
CA PHE A 120 -8.01 -7.90 -1.74
C PHE A 120 -8.03 -6.61 -0.92
N ASP A 121 -8.94 -5.66 -1.18
CA ASP A 121 -8.94 -4.35 -0.50
C ASP A 121 -9.02 -4.44 1.03
N PRO A 122 -9.85 -5.31 1.64
CA PRO A 122 -9.87 -5.47 3.10
C PRO A 122 -8.53 -6.00 3.62
N ALA A 123 -7.95 -7.01 2.96
CA ALA A 123 -6.67 -7.59 3.34
C ALA A 123 -5.50 -6.61 3.19
N ILE A 124 -5.49 -5.80 2.13
CA ILE A 124 -4.49 -4.74 1.92
C ILE A 124 -4.60 -3.69 3.04
N THR A 125 -5.81 -3.33 3.45
CA THR A 125 -6.04 -2.36 4.52
C THR A 125 -5.58 -2.89 5.87
N GLU A 126 -5.87 -4.16 6.15
CA GLU A 126 -5.49 -4.82 7.40
C GLU A 126 -3.98 -5.00 7.55
N SER A 127 -3.32 -5.46 6.48
CA SER A 127 -1.87 -5.69 6.40
C SER A 127 -1.04 -4.42 6.11
N ASN A 128 -1.69 -3.26 5.97
CA ASN A 128 -0.99 -2.02 5.66
C ASN A 128 0.04 -1.70 6.77
N PRO A 129 1.33 -1.53 6.43
CA PRO A 129 2.40 -1.36 7.43
C PRO A 129 2.35 -0.01 8.17
N LEU A 130 1.53 0.94 7.73
CA LEU A 130 1.42 2.27 8.33
C LEU A 130 0.11 2.47 9.12
N THR A 131 -1.00 1.97 8.58
CA THR A 131 -2.35 2.22 9.12
C THR A 131 -3.15 0.95 9.42
N GLY A 132 -2.60 -0.21 9.10
CA GLY A 132 -3.26 -1.50 9.28
C GLY A 132 -3.33 -1.93 10.74
N VAL A 133 -4.14 -2.96 10.98
CA VAL A 133 -4.34 -3.50 12.34
C VAL A 133 -3.05 -4.14 12.84
N GLU A 134 -2.33 -4.85 11.97
CA GLU A 134 -1.04 -5.47 12.29
C GLU A 134 0.04 -4.43 12.60
N ALA A 135 0.07 -3.32 11.86
CA ALA A 135 0.96 -2.20 12.15
C ALA A 135 0.66 -1.57 13.52
N ALA A 136 -0.62 -1.37 13.85
CA ALA A 136 -1.02 -0.83 15.14
C ALA A 136 -0.72 -1.80 16.31
N LEU A 137 -0.81 -3.12 16.08
CA LEU A 137 -0.48 -4.13 17.08
C LEU A 137 1.04 -4.27 17.28
N SER A 138 1.83 -4.26 16.20
CA SER A 138 3.30 -4.37 16.26
C SER A 138 3.95 -3.21 17.00
N ALA A 139 3.28 -2.07 17.12
CA ALA A 139 3.73 -0.96 17.96
C ALA A 139 3.82 -1.31 19.46
N PHE A 140 3.21 -2.42 19.89
CA PHE A 140 3.32 -2.98 21.26
C PHE A 140 4.27 -4.17 21.36
N ASP A 141 4.85 -4.62 20.25
CA ASP A 141 5.80 -5.72 20.25
C ASP A 141 7.13 -5.33 20.91
N THR A 142 7.89 -6.35 21.29
CA THR A 142 9.23 -6.17 21.84
C THR A 142 10.18 -5.70 20.74
N GLN A 143 10.79 -4.54 20.93
CA GLN A 143 11.80 -3.99 20.04
C GLN A 143 13.19 -4.36 20.55
N VAL A 144 14.03 -4.89 19.67
CA VAL A 144 15.44 -5.19 19.93
C VAL A 144 16.28 -4.26 19.09
N THR A 145 17.14 -3.48 19.73
CA THR A 145 18.09 -2.58 19.06
C THR A 145 19.50 -2.96 19.47
N GLY A 146 20.38 -3.21 18.49
CA GLY A 146 21.80 -3.49 18.72
C GLY A 146 22.66 -2.57 17.86
N GLN A 147 23.64 -1.93 18.48
CA GLN A 147 24.55 -1.01 17.81
C GLN A 147 25.99 -1.29 18.27
N LEU A 148 26.92 -1.39 17.33
CA LEU A 148 28.34 -1.52 17.59
C LEU A 148 29.09 -0.47 16.78
N PHE A 149 29.78 0.43 17.47
CA PHE A 149 30.64 1.43 16.86
C PHE A 149 32.09 1.13 17.23
N TRP A 150 32.99 1.14 16.23
CA TRP A 150 34.43 0.98 16.44
C TRP A 150 35.15 2.20 15.89
N GLN A 151 35.99 2.83 16.70
CA GLN A 151 36.65 4.08 16.38
C GLN A 151 38.12 4.01 16.77
N VAL A 152 38.98 4.47 15.87
CA VAL A 152 40.39 4.70 16.15
C VAL A 152 40.64 6.20 16.07
N ASN A 153 41.06 6.79 17.19
CA ASN A 153 41.36 8.20 17.31
C ASN A 153 42.88 8.35 17.49
N ASP A 154 43.52 8.95 16.48
CA ASP A 154 44.92 9.35 16.54
C ASP A 154 44.97 10.88 16.35
N ARG A 155 45.14 11.60 17.46
CA ARG A 155 45.14 13.06 17.45
C ARG A 155 46.35 13.63 18.18
N PRO A 156 47.03 14.62 17.59
CA PRO A 156 48.06 15.37 18.32
C PRO A 156 47.39 16.21 19.41
N ASN A 157 47.90 16.13 20.63
CA ASN A 157 47.46 17.00 21.73
C ASN A 157 48.30 18.28 21.70
N ASN A 158 47.64 19.43 21.71
CA ASN A 158 48.30 20.74 21.75
C ASN A 158 48.76 21.09 23.17
N VAL A 159 49.71 20.33 23.70
CA VAL A 159 50.27 20.51 25.06
C VAL A 159 51.77 20.79 24.98
N ARG A 160 52.24 21.80 25.72
CA ARG A 160 53.67 22.13 25.83
C ARG A 160 54.28 21.29 26.95
N ILE A 161 54.88 20.17 26.57
CA ILE A 161 55.42 19.18 27.52
C ILE A 161 56.69 19.70 28.19
N ASN A 162 56.65 19.88 29.51
CA ASN A 162 57.85 20.06 30.34
C ASN A 162 58.59 18.70 30.42
N PRO A 163 59.92 18.62 30.22
CA PRO A 163 60.69 17.37 30.30
C PRO A 163 60.47 16.56 31.60
N ILE A 164 60.21 17.25 32.71
CA ILE A 164 59.94 16.62 34.02
C ILE A 164 58.54 15.98 34.05
N LEU A 165 57.59 16.49 33.24
CA LEU A 165 56.20 16.03 33.17
C LEU A 165 55.90 15.14 31.96
N GLN A 166 56.93 14.76 31.19
CA GLN A 166 56.79 13.95 29.97
C GLN A 166 56.20 12.56 30.22
N ASN A 167 56.33 12.05 31.45
CA ASN A 167 55.73 10.78 31.88
C ASN A 167 54.24 10.92 32.25
N PHE A 168 53.75 12.15 32.46
CA PHE A 168 52.37 12.45 32.86
C PHE A 168 51.54 13.05 31.73
N GLN A 169 52.15 13.42 30.60
CA GLN A 169 51.47 14.02 29.45
C GLN A 169 52.01 13.49 28.13
N ARG A 170 51.13 12.94 27.26
CA ARG A 170 51.49 12.45 25.92
C ARG A 170 51.21 13.53 24.86
N SER A 171 52.14 13.71 23.91
CA SER A 171 52.00 14.66 22.78
C SER A 171 51.03 14.18 21.69
N VAL A 172 50.79 12.87 21.61
CA VAL A 172 49.85 12.24 20.68
C VAL A 172 48.97 11.30 21.47
N LEU A 173 47.65 11.53 21.43
CA LEU A 173 46.68 10.61 21.97
C LEU A 173 46.41 9.54 20.92
N GLN A 174 46.69 8.29 21.28
CA GLN A 174 46.27 7.13 20.52
C GLN A 174 45.21 6.42 21.35
N GLN A 175 44.02 6.31 20.77
CA GLN A 175 42.88 5.72 21.43
C GLN A 175 42.12 4.83 20.44
N THR A 176 41.83 3.61 20.85
CA THR A 176 40.92 2.71 20.15
C THR A 176 39.71 2.52 21.07
N ASN A 177 38.55 2.95 20.60
CA ASN A 177 37.30 2.87 21.34
C ASN A 177 36.33 1.94 20.60
N ALA A 178 35.59 1.14 21.35
CA ALA A 178 34.40 0.49 20.82
C ALA A 178 33.22 0.73 21.75
N GLN A 179 32.05 0.99 21.19
CA GLN A 179 30.83 1.13 21.97
C GLN A 179 29.77 0.16 21.43
N PHE A 180 29.33 -0.74 22.30
CA PHE A 180 28.27 -1.69 22.06
C PHE A 180 27.06 -1.32 22.93
N ASN A 181 25.95 -0.98 22.29
CA ASN A 181 24.67 -0.71 22.95
C ASN A 181 23.66 -1.75 22.49
N TYR A 182 23.04 -2.46 23.43
CA TYR A 182 21.98 -3.42 23.16
C TYR A 182 20.77 -3.10 24.03
N GLU A 183 19.61 -2.87 23.43
CA GLU A 183 18.36 -2.54 24.12
C GLU A 183 17.26 -3.51 23.71
N LEU A 184 16.59 -4.09 24.70
CA LEU A 184 15.33 -4.79 24.57
C LEU A 184 14.26 -3.94 25.24
N ALA A 185 13.29 -3.43 24.50
CA ALA A 185 12.21 -2.59 25.02
C ALA A 185 10.84 -3.14 24.66
N LYS A 186 9.89 -3.10 25.61
CA LYS A 186 8.48 -3.47 25.41
C LYS A 186 7.56 -2.39 25.93
N ARG A 187 6.53 -2.05 25.15
CA ARG A 187 5.46 -1.15 25.61
C ARG A 187 4.19 -1.95 25.88
N THR A 188 3.58 -1.72 27.03
CA THR A 188 2.32 -2.35 27.42
C THR A 188 1.11 -1.59 26.89
N ALA A 189 -0.06 -2.23 26.87
CA ALA A 189 -1.31 -1.59 26.48
C ALA A 189 -1.70 -0.40 27.36
N THR A 190 -1.27 -0.38 28.64
CA THR A 190 -1.50 0.74 29.57
C THR A 190 -0.56 1.92 29.35
N GLY A 191 0.43 1.77 28.47
CA GLY A 191 1.39 2.80 28.09
C GLY A 191 2.74 2.68 28.78
N ALA A 192 2.88 1.78 29.76
CA ALA A 192 4.16 1.58 30.45
C ALA A 192 5.20 0.94 29.53
N ARG A 193 6.45 1.42 29.60
CA ARG A 193 7.61 0.92 28.88
C ARG A 193 8.53 0.20 29.86
N PHE A 194 8.89 -1.03 29.52
CA PHE A 194 9.98 -1.76 30.15
C PHE A 194 11.15 -1.78 29.17
N ALA A 195 12.35 -1.42 29.60
CA ALA A 195 13.55 -1.58 28.79
C ALA A 195 14.66 -2.23 29.60
N ALA A 196 15.38 -3.17 28.99
CA ALA A 196 16.64 -3.69 29.49
C ALA A 196 17.73 -3.26 28.51
N ARG A 197 18.75 -2.55 29.00
CA ARG A 197 19.87 -2.08 28.18
C ARG A 197 21.18 -2.61 28.71
N THR A 198 22.03 -3.02 27.79
CA THR A 198 23.42 -3.37 28.03
C THR A 198 24.29 -2.40 27.24
N ASN A 199 25.08 -1.59 27.94
CA ASN A 199 26.03 -0.69 27.32
C ASN A 199 27.44 -1.13 27.71
N VAL A 200 28.29 -1.37 26.72
CA VAL A 200 29.68 -1.77 26.91
C VAL A 200 30.56 -0.86 26.08
N ALA A 201 31.48 -0.17 26.75
CA ALA A 201 32.48 0.69 26.17
C ALA A 201 33.87 0.08 26.40
N TYR A 202 34.52 -0.29 25.31
CA TYR A 202 35.92 -0.64 25.25
C TYR A 202 36.76 0.61 25.01
N ASP A 203 37.81 0.78 25.79
CA ASP A 203 38.73 1.90 25.66
C ASP A 203 40.18 1.45 25.88
N LEU A 204 40.93 1.42 24.78
CA LEU A 204 42.38 1.24 24.77
C LEU A 204 43.04 2.58 24.52
N THR A 205 43.84 3.09 25.46
CA THR A 205 44.49 4.39 25.31
C THR A 205 45.90 4.42 25.90
N ASN A 206 46.73 5.32 25.38
CA ASN A 206 48.10 5.53 25.83
C ASN A 206 48.24 6.57 26.96
N THR A 207 47.12 6.99 27.59
CA THR A 207 47.14 7.97 28.67
C THR A 207 47.84 7.41 29.93
N PRO A 208 48.72 8.20 30.55
CA PRO A 208 49.39 7.79 31.79
C PRO A 208 48.40 7.83 32.97
N ASN A 209 48.68 7.04 34.01
CA ASN A 209 47.88 6.94 35.25
C ASN A 209 46.53 6.20 35.14
N ARG A 210 46.47 5.10 34.36
CA ARG A 210 45.35 4.15 34.34
C ARG A 210 45.74 2.84 35.03
N LEU A 211 44.76 2.15 35.61
CA LEU A 211 44.92 0.80 36.15
C LEU A 211 45.22 -0.21 35.02
N PHE A 212 44.47 -0.14 33.92
CA PHE A 212 44.65 -0.95 32.71
C PHE A 212 44.75 -0.06 31.47
N SER A 213 45.61 -0.45 30.51
CA SER A 213 45.78 0.26 29.24
C SER A 213 44.62 0.00 28.29
N SER A 214 44.12 -1.24 28.28
CA SER A 214 42.86 -1.70 27.72
C SER A 214 41.85 -1.81 28.85
N ALA A 215 40.63 -1.29 28.70
CA ALA A 215 39.59 -1.56 29.69
C ALA A 215 38.22 -1.65 29.03
N TYR A 216 37.39 -2.53 29.56
CA TYR A 216 35.96 -2.58 29.31
C TYR A 216 35.24 -1.95 30.49
N THR A 217 34.47 -0.91 30.20
CA THR A 217 33.53 -0.30 31.13
C THR A 217 32.14 -0.56 30.62
N GLY A 218 31.18 -0.76 31.50
CA GLY A 218 29.83 -1.00 31.04
C GLY A 218 28.83 -1.01 32.15
N TRP A 219 27.58 -1.07 31.76
CA TRP A 219 26.49 -1.26 32.68
C TRP A 219 25.35 -2.02 32.04
N PHE A 220 24.67 -2.78 32.88
CA PHE A 220 23.38 -3.36 32.60
C PHE A 220 22.33 -2.54 33.34
N GLU A 221 21.33 -2.00 32.65
CA GLU A 221 20.25 -1.24 33.25
C GLU A 221 18.87 -1.78 32.88
N ALA A 222 17.97 -1.77 33.86
CA ALA A 222 16.56 -2.03 33.69
C ALA A 222 15.79 -0.72 33.95
N GLU A 223 14.92 -0.34 33.02
CA GLU A 223 14.09 0.85 33.06
C GLU A 223 12.62 0.43 33.11
N TYR A 224 11.87 1.01 34.04
CA TYR A 224 10.41 0.99 34.07
C TYR A 224 9.90 2.42 34.00
N ARG A 225 9.15 2.74 32.95
CA ARG A 225 8.50 4.04 32.78
C ARG A 225 7.00 3.86 32.65
N GLN A 226 6.22 4.51 33.50
CA GLN A 226 4.75 4.44 33.46
C GLN A 226 4.15 5.83 33.30
N PRO A 227 3.42 6.11 32.21
CA PRO A 227 2.62 7.32 32.10
C PRO A 227 1.42 7.25 33.06
N LEU A 228 1.22 8.32 33.83
CA LEU A 228 0.16 8.47 34.84
C LEU A 228 -0.96 9.42 34.40
N MET A 229 -0.68 10.34 33.46
CA MET A 229 -1.68 11.27 32.90
C MET A 229 -1.86 11.07 31.39
N ARG A 230 -1.28 11.93 30.53
CA ARG A 230 -1.33 11.71 29.07
C ARG A 230 -0.61 10.40 28.73
N GLY A 231 -1.30 9.49 28.03
CA GLY A 231 -0.76 8.16 27.71
C GLY A 231 -1.06 7.08 28.74
N ALA A 232 -1.69 7.43 29.87
CA ALA A 232 -2.10 6.46 30.88
C ALA A 232 -3.35 5.69 30.46
N GLY A 233 -3.39 4.41 30.81
CA GLY A 233 -4.52 3.54 30.56
C GLY A 233 -4.54 2.96 29.15
N VAL A 234 -5.53 2.10 28.89
CA VAL A 234 -5.61 1.37 27.62
C VAL A 234 -6.27 2.17 26.51
N ASP A 235 -7.19 3.07 26.85
CA ASP A 235 -8.02 3.78 25.86
C ASP A 235 -7.17 4.70 24.97
N PHE A 236 -6.29 5.50 25.57
CA PHE A 236 -5.42 6.38 24.79
C PHE A 236 -4.52 5.60 23.84
N ASN A 237 -3.87 4.54 24.35
CA ASN A 237 -2.92 3.75 23.56
C ASN A 237 -3.62 2.93 22.47
N ARG A 238 -4.85 2.46 22.70
CA ARG A 238 -5.66 1.74 21.70
C ARG A 238 -6.27 2.66 20.65
N ILE A 239 -6.51 3.94 20.96
CA ILE A 239 -7.14 4.90 20.04
C ILE A 239 -6.10 5.72 19.28
N ALA A 240 -5.21 6.42 19.99
CA ALA A 240 -4.22 7.29 19.38
C ALA A 240 -3.02 6.49 18.84
N GLY A 241 -2.59 5.48 19.60
CA GLY A 241 -1.36 4.72 19.36
C GLY A 241 -0.19 5.21 20.22
N PRO A 242 0.83 4.37 20.44
CA PRO A 242 1.94 4.65 21.37
C PRO A 242 2.89 5.78 20.91
N ASN A 243 2.99 6.03 19.60
CA ASN A 243 3.87 7.04 18.99
C ASN A 243 3.08 8.11 18.21
N SER A 244 1.82 8.35 18.56
CA SER A 244 0.94 9.20 17.74
C SER A 244 1.40 10.66 17.75
N THR A 245 1.57 11.25 16.57
CA THR A 245 1.65 12.70 16.41
C THR A 245 0.24 13.29 16.54
N VAL A 246 0.12 14.48 17.12
CA VAL A 246 -1.17 15.15 17.22
C VAL A 246 -1.69 15.42 15.80
N GLY A 247 -2.88 14.91 15.49
CA GLY A 247 -3.47 15.00 14.15
C GLY A 247 -3.43 13.71 13.33
N GLN A 248 -2.63 12.72 13.72
CA GLN A 248 -2.58 11.40 13.07
C GLN A 248 -2.77 10.30 14.11
N TYR A 249 -3.99 9.79 14.22
CA TYR A 249 -4.37 8.75 15.18
C TYR A 249 -4.50 7.40 14.47
N ASN A 250 -3.57 6.49 14.77
CA ASN A 250 -3.50 5.16 14.17
C ASN A 250 -3.43 4.09 15.26
N GLY A 251 -4.26 4.21 16.29
CA GLY A 251 -4.40 3.15 17.29
C GLY A 251 -5.15 1.95 16.73
N VAL A 252 -5.02 0.82 17.43
CA VAL A 252 -5.64 -0.48 17.07
C VAL A 252 -7.15 -0.36 16.81
N LEU A 253 -7.88 0.44 17.59
CA LEU A 253 -9.31 0.61 17.42
C LEU A 253 -9.65 1.39 16.13
N ILE A 254 -8.87 2.41 15.80
CA ILE A 254 -9.07 3.18 14.57
C ILE A 254 -8.71 2.32 13.35
N ALA A 255 -7.59 1.58 13.43
CA ALA A 255 -7.18 0.65 12.37
C ALA A 255 -8.26 -0.40 12.10
N ARG A 256 -8.87 -0.98 13.15
CA ARG A 256 -9.99 -1.92 13.01
C ARG A 256 -11.25 -1.28 12.41
N ILE A 257 -11.59 -0.06 12.82
CA ILE A 257 -12.73 0.64 12.20
C ILE A 257 -12.46 0.91 10.71
N ASN A 258 -11.21 1.23 10.34
CA ASN A 258 -10.86 1.41 8.94
C ASN A 258 -11.02 0.09 8.14
N THR A 259 -10.64 -1.07 8.70
CA THR A 259 -10.90 -2.37 8.06
C THR A 259 -12.40 -2.68 7.96
N ASP A 260 -13.19 -2.30 8.96
CA ASP A 260 -14.65 -2.48 8.92
C ASP A 260 -15.32 -1.56 7.88
N ILE A 261 -14.80 -0.34 7.70
CA ILE A 261 -15.24 0.57 6.64
C ILE A 261 -14.91 -0.02 5.26
N THR A 262 -13.71 -0.56 5.06
CA THR A 262 -13.33 -1.15 3.76
C THR A 262 -14.09 -2.43 3.47
N LEU A 263 -14.42 -3.23 4.48
CA LEU A 263 -15.33 -4.37 4.33
C LEU A 263 -16.74 -3.93 3.90
N ALA A 264 -17.27 -2.87 4.51
CA ALA A 264 -18.55 -2.30 4.11
C ALA A 264 -18.50 -1.72 2.68
N ASP A 265 -17.41 -1.04 2.30
CA ASP A 265 -17.24 -0.60 0.92
C ASP A 265 -17.16 -1.80 -0.04
N PHE A 266 -16.48 -2.89 0.31
CA PHE A 266 -16.47 -4.10 -0.52
C PHE A 266 -17.88 -4.71 -0.69
N GLU A 267 -18.65 -4.84 0.41
CA GLU A 267 -20.05 -5.33 0.38
C GLU A 267 -20.94 -4.45 -0.52
N GLN A 268 -20.83 -3.11 -0.42
CA GLN A 268 -21.54 -2.19 -1.30
C GLN A 268 -21.14 -2.37 -2.78
N GLY A 269 -19.85 -2.63 -3.02
CA GLY A 269 -19.34 -2.91 -4.37
C GLY A 269 -19.97 -4.16 -4.98
N ILE A 270 -20.09 -5.25 -4.19
CA ILE A 270 -20.75 -6.48 -4.63
C ILE A 270 -22.22 -6.24 -4.96
N ILE A 271 -22.94 -5.51 -4.11
CA ILE A 271 -24.36 -5.20 -4.33
C ILE A 271 -24.55 -4.45 -5.66
N THR A 272 -23.73 -3.43 -5.91
CA THR A 272 -23.77 -2.68 -7.17
C THR A 272 -23.37 -3.56 -8.36
N PHE A 273 -22.36 -4.42 -8.22
CA PHE A 273 -21.92 -5.33 -9.28
C PHE A 273 -23.01 -6.34 -9.66
N ILE A 274 -23.70 -6.94 -8.68
CA ILE A 274 -24.82 -7.86 -8.95
C ILE A 274 -25.95 -7.12 -9.66
N ASN A 275 -26.27 -5.89 -9.23
CA ASN A 275 -27.29 -5.06 -9.88
C ASN A 275 -26.92 -4.71 -11.34
N ASP A 276 -25.64 -4.41 -11.61
CA ASP A 276 -25.13 -4.16 -12.96
C ASP A 276 -25.25 -5.41 -13.84
N VAL A 277 -24.93 -6.60 -13.31
CA VAL A 277 -25.08 -7.89 -14.01
C VAL A 277 -26.56 -8.18 -14.32
N GLU A 278 -27.44 -8.01 -13.34
CA GLU A 278 -28.87 -8.20 -13.51
C GLU A 278 -29.45 -7.23 -14.55
N THR A 279 -29.07 -5.96 -14.49
CA THR A 279 -29.48 -4.95 -15.47
C THR A 279 -29.00 -5.31 -16.87
N ALA A 280 -27.73 -5.71 -17.03
CA ALA A 280 -27.19 -6.13 -18.32
C ALA A 280 -27.87 -7.40 -18.87
N TYR A 281 -28.25 -8.34 -17.99
CA TYR A 281 -28.98 -9.54 -18.37
C TYR A 281 -30.37 -9.20 -18.92
N TRP A 282 -31.11 -8.33 -18.22
CA TRP A 282 -32.44 -7.91 -18.66
C TRP A 282 -32.39 -7.00 -19.90
N GLU A 283 -31.36 -6.17 -20.05
CA GLU A 283 -31.10 -5.39 -21.28
C GLU A 283 -30.89 -6.32 -22.49
N LEU A 284 -30.12 -7.41 -22.32
CA LEU A 284 -29.94 -8.43 -23.35
C LEU A 284 -31.26 -9.15 -23.67
N HIS A 285 -32.04 -9.51 -22.64
CA HIS A 285 -33.37 -10.10 -22.86
C HIS A 285 -34.27 -9.14 -23.66
N PHE A 286 -34.29 -7.85 -23.32
CA PHE A 286 -35.03 -6.83 -24.05
C PHE A 286 -34.55 -6.67 -25.50
N SER A 287 -33.24 -6.69 -25.75
CA SER A 287 -32.69 -6.53 -27.11
C SER A 287 -33.08 -7.69 -28.04
N TYR A 288 -33.19 -8.92 -27.52
CA TYR A 288 -33.76 -10.07 -28.25
C TYR A 288 -35.22 -9.83 -28.67
N HIS A 289 -36.09 -9.42 -27.73
CA HIS A 289 -37.50 -9.16 -28.02
C HIS A 289 -37.70 -7.98 -28.98
N ASN A 290 -36.88 -6.93 -28.85
CA ASN A 290 -36.90 -5.79 -29.75
C ASN A 290 -36.50 -6.22 -31.17
N LEU A 291 -35.44 -7.00 -31.32
CA LEU A 291 -35.01 -7.54 -32.62
C LEU A 291 -36.11 -8.39 -33.25
N GLU A 292 -36.74 -9.30 -32.48
CA GLU A 292 -37.85 -10.13 -32.97
C GLU A 292 -39.02 -9.28 -33.48
N THR A 293 -39.39 -8.24 -32.74
CA THR A 293 -40.47 -7.31 -33.11
C THR A 293 -40.15 -6.57 -34.41
N ILE A 294 -38.93 -6.06 -34.57
CA ILE A 294 -38.52 -5.33 -35.78
C ILE A 294 -38.40 -6.29 -36.97
N VAL A 295 -37.92 -7.52 -36.77
CA VAL A 295 -37.87 -8.55 -37.81
C VAL A 295 -39.28 -8.93 -38.28
N ALA A 296 -40.23 -9.09 -37.36
CA ALA A 296 -41.64 -9.32 -37.70
C ALA A 296 -42.23 -8.15 -38.50
N GLY A 297 -41.89 -6.90 -38.12
CA GLY A 297 -42.24 -5.69 -38.86
C GLY A 297 -41.65 -5.67 -40.28
N ARG A 298 -40.35 -5.97 -40.43
CA ARG A 298 -39.68 -6.07 -41.73
C ARG A 298 -40.32 -7.13 -42.63
N ASN A 299 -40.62 -8.31 -42.08
CA ASN A 299 -41.24 -9.40 -42.83
C ASN A 299 -42.65 -9.02 -43.30
N SER A 300 -43.42 -8.31 -42.46
CA SER A 300 -44.73 -7.77 -42.84
C SER A 300 -44.64 -6.70 -43.94
N ALA A 301 -43.63 -5.83 -43.87
CA ALA A 301 -43.34 -4.83 -44.90
C ALA A 301 -42.92 -5.48 -46.23
N LEU A 302 -42.14 -6.57 -46.18
CA LEU A 302 -41.74 -7.35 -47.36
C LEU A 302 -42.95 -7.96 -48.06
N LEU A 303 -43.86 -8.59 -47.31
CA LEU A 303 -45.11 -9.14 -47.87
C LEU A 303 -45.96 -8.05 -48.53
N THR A 304 -46.03 -6.87 -47.90
CA THR A 304 -46.74 -5.71 -48.46
C THR A 304 -46.11 -5.26 -49.78
N TRP A 305 -44.78 -5.14 -49.83
CA TRP A 305 -44.06 -4.77 -51.05
C TRP A 305 -44.24 -5.78 -52.17
N GLN A 306 -44.14 -7.08 -51.87
CA GLN A 306 -44.40 -8.16 -52.83
C GLN A 306 -45.82 -8.07 -53.38
N ARG A 307 -46.82 -7.89 -52.51
CA ARG A 307 -48.23 -7.75 -52.93
C ARG A 307 -48.46 -6.57 -53.86
N VAL A 308 -47.93 -5.39 -53.51
CA VAL A 308 -48.06 -4.18 -54.36
C VAL A 308 -47.34 -4.35 -55.70
N LYS A 309 -46.19 -5.03 -55.72
CA LYS A 309 -45.45 -5.36 -56.94
C LYS A 309 -46.22 -6.33 -57.85
N GLU A 310 -46.92 -7.32 -57.29
CA GLU A 310 -47.79 -8.19 -58.08
C GLU A 310 -49.00 -7.43 -58.65
N LEU A 311 -49.61 -6.52 -57.88
CA LEU A 311 -50.70 -5.65 -58.38
C LEU A 311 -50.23 -4.76 -59.54
N GLN A 312 -49.00 -4.25 -59.49
CA GLN A 312 -48.40 -3.47 -60.58
C GLN A 312 -48.29 -4.29 -61.87
N LYS A 313 -47.83 -5.54 -61.80
CA LYS A 313 -47.69 -6.42 -62.97
C LYS A 313 -49.02 -6.69 -63.66
N VAL A 314 -50.10 -6.81 -62.88
CA VAL A 314 -51.46 -7.07 -63.38
C VAL A 314 -52.17 -5.78 -63.82
N GLY A 315 -51.59 -4.60 -63.57
CA GLY A 315 -52.19 -3.30 -63.92
C GLY A 315 -53.43 -2.96 -63.10
N MET A 316 -53.56 -3.54 -61.90
CA MET A 316 -54.70 -3.32 -61.00
C MET A 316 -54.53 -2.06 -60.15
N ARG A 317 -55.65 -1.46 -59.74
CA ARG A 317 -55.67 -0.25 -58.88
C ARG A 317 -54.89 -0.48 -57.58
N GLY A 318 -53.98 0.45 -57.26
CA GLY A 318 -53.09 0.36 -56.10
C GLY A 318 -51.69 -0.19 -56.40
N GLY A 319 -51.41 -0.59 -57.65
CA GLY A 319 -50.10 -1.01 -58.15
C GLY A 319 -49.30 0.09 -58.86
N ASP A 320 -49.53 1.37 -58.54
CA ASP A 320 -48.82 2.47 -59.21
C ASP A 320 -47.32 2.46 -58.88
N ALA A 321 -46.49 3.01 -59.78
CA ALA A 321 -45.04 3.09 -59.56
C ALA A 321 -44.67 3.83 -58.26
N ALA A 322 -45.47 4.84 -57.86
CA ALA A 322 -45.31 5.55 -56.60
C ALA A 322 -45.62 4.65 -55.38
N ALA A 323 -46.65 3.81 -55.46
CA ALA A 323 -47.02 2.89 -54.37
C ALA A 323 -45.96 1.79 -54.18
N VAL A 324 -45.38 1.28 -55.27
CA VAL A 324 -44.25 0.33 -55.22
C VAL A 324 -43.01 1.00 -54.62
N ALA A 325 -42.71 2.24 -55.03
CA ALA A 325 -41.59 2.99 -54.47
C ALA A 325 -41.76 3.21 -52.96
N GLN A 326 -42.94 3.64 -52.51
CA GLN A 326 -43.26 3.82 -51.09
C GLN A 326 -43.15 2.51 -50.30
N ALA A 327 -43.71 1.41 -50.82
CA ALA A 327 -43.63 0.11 -50.15
C ALA A 327 -42.18 -0.40 -50.06
N SER A 328 -41.38 -0.20 -51.12
CA SER A 328 -39.96 -0.56 -51.11
C SER A 328 -39.14 0.29 -50.14
N ALA A 329 -39.40 1.61 -50.07
CA ALA A 329 -38.78 2.49 -49.10
C ALA A 329 -39.07 2.05 -47.66
N ASN A 330 -40.34 1.75 -47.35
CA ASN A 330 -40.74 1.25 -46.03
C ASN A 330 -40.00 -0.05 -45.67
N TYR A 331 -39.86 -0.99 -46.60
CA TYR A 331 -39.09 -2.22 -46.39
C TYR A 331 -37.62 -1.92 -46.07
N TYR A 332 -36.96 -1.06 -46.85
CA TYR A 332 -35.56 -0.71 -46.61
C TYR A 332 -35.36 0.06 -45.30
N THR A 333 -36.34 0.87 -44.86
CA THR A 333 -36.31 1.49 -43.53
C THR A 333 -36.32 0.43 -42.43
N PHE A 334 -37.20 -0.57 -42.51
CA PHE A 334 -37.19 -1.68 -41.55
C PHE A 334 -35.92 -2.52 -41.64
N ASP A 335 -35.34 -2.71 -42.82
CA ASP A 335 -34.07 -3.43 -42.98
C ASP A 335 -32.90 -2.70 -42.28
N VAL A 336 -32.83 -1.37 -42.41
CA VAL A 336 -31.87 -0.55 -41.66
C VAL A 336 -32.10 -0.66 -40.15
N GLN A 337 -33.37 -0.63 -39.71
CA GLN A 337 -33.70 -0.81 -38.29
C GLN A 337 -33.33 -2.19 -37.75
N VAL A 338 -33.48 -3.27 -38.53
CA VAL A 338 -33.02 -4.61 -38.12
C VAL A 338 -31.50 -4.62 -37.95
N ARG A 339 -30.76 -4.02 -38.89
CA ARG A 339 -29.29 -3.94 -38.79
C ARG A 339 -28.85 -3.12 -37.58
N ASP A 340 -29.54 -2.02 -37.30
CA ASP A 340 -29.28 -1.19 -36.12
C ASP A 340 -29.64 -1.93 -34.82
N ALA A 341 -30.77 -2.64 -34.77
CA ALA A 341 -31.14 -3.48 -33.63
C ALA A 341 -30.17 -4.66 -33.40
N LEU A 342 -29.47 -5.11 -34.44
CA LEU A 342 -28.47 -6.18 -34.35
C LEU A 342 -27.10 -5.65 -33.91
N SER A 343 -26.54 -4.69 -34.63
CA SER A 343 -25.14 -4.21 -34.47
C SER A 343 -25.00 -2.78 -33.93
N GLY A 344 -26.09 -2.08 -33.68
CA GLY A 344 -26.06 -0.72 -33.15
C GLY A 344 -25.52 -0.66 -31.72
N THR A 345 -25.31 0.55 -31.20
CA THR A 345 -24.71 0.79 -29.87
C THR A 345 -25.53 0.18 -28.72
N ASN A 346 -26.85 0.11 -28.89
CA ASN A 346 -27.79 -0.56 -27.99
C ASN A 346 -28.43 -1.80 -28.65
N GLY A 347 -27.81 -2.31 -29.72
CA GLY A 347 -28.25 -3.52 -30.39
C GLY A 347 -27.84 -4.78 -29.63
N LEU A 348 -28.28 -5.93 -30.16
CA LEU A 348 -28.05 -7.25 -29.57
C LEU A 348 -26.57 -7.49 -29.23
N TYR A 349 -25.65 -7.32 -30.18
CA TYR A 349 -24.24 -7.62 -29.97
C TYR A 349 -23.58 -6.71 -28.93
N ALA A 350 -23.97 -5.44 -28.87
CA ALA A 350 -23.45 -4.51 -27.88
C ALA A 350 -23.95 -4.86 -26.46
N SER A 351 -25.24 -5.20 -26.33
CA SER A 351 -25.81 -5.66 -25.05
C SER A 351 -25.17 -6.96 -24.55
N GLU A 352 -24.90 -7.90 -25.47
CA GLU A 352 -24.22 -9.16 -25.14
C GLU A 352 -22.78 -8.92 -24.70
N GLN A 353 -22.04 -8.05 -25.40
CA GLN A 353 -20.67 -7.69 -25.03
C GLN A 353 -20.61 -7.05 -23.64
N ARG A 354 -21.59 -6.22 -23.26
CA ARG A 354 -21.69 -5.65 -21.90
C ARG A 354 -21.86 -6.75 -20.86
N LEU A 355 -22.76 -7.71 -21.08
CA LEU A 355 -22.97 -8.83 -20.17
C LEU A 355 -21.72 -9.72 -20.07
N ARG A 356 -21.10 -10.08 -21.20
CA ARG A 356 -19.83 -10.85 -21.24
C ARG A 356 -18.71 -10.15 -20.48
N TYR A 357 -18.60 -8.83 -20.66
CA TYR A 357 -17.61 -8.01 -19.97
C TYR A 357 -17.77 -8.11 -18.45
N LEU A 358 -19.00 -8.02 -17.93
CA LEU A 358 -19.26 -8.18 -16.50
C LEU A 358 -19.00 -9.62 -16.01
N MET A 359 -19.38 -10.63 -16.80
CA MET A 359 -19.19 -12.05 -16.44
C MET A 359 -17.73 -12.54 -16.52
N GLY A 360 -16.78 -11.69 -16.93
CA GLY A 360 -15.41 -12.12 -17.09
C GLY A 360 -15.14 -12.93 -18.37
N LEU A 361 -16.12 -13.05 -19.27
CA LEU A 361 -16.02 -13.85 -20.48
C LEU A 361 -15.28 -13.08 -21.59
N PRO A 362 -14.66 -13.79 -22.55
CA PRO A 362 -14.12 -13.14 -23.73
C PRO A 362 -15.23 -12.41 -24.50
N PRO A 363 -14.91 -11.29 -25.18
CA PRO A 363 -15.89 -10.50 -25.95
C PRO A 363 -16.66 -11.33 -26.98
N THR A 364 -16.02 -12.39 -27.48
CA THR A 364 -16.53 -13.34 -28.45
C THR A 364 -15.96 -14.73 -28.17
N ASP A 365 -16.78 -15.76 -28.33
CA ASP A 365 -16.41 -17.18 -28.19
C ASP A 365 -17.03 -18.05 -29.31
N GLY A 366 -17.65 -17.42 -30.31
CA GLY A 366 -18.34 -18.07 -31.42
C GLY A 366 -19.75 -18.57 -31.07
N GLN A 367 -20.26 -18.29 -29.87
CA GLN A 367 -21.64 -18.56 -29.46
C GLN A 367 -22.37 -17.23 -29.18
N LEU A 368 -23.69 -17.24 -29.19
CA LEU A 368 -24.53 -16.13 -28.72
C LEU A 368 -25.19 -16.50 -27.39
N ILE A 369 -25.17 -15.60 -26.41
CA ILE A 369 -25.86 -15.84 -25.14
C ILE A 369 -27.34 -15.52 -25.30
N LYS A 370 -28.22 -16.50 -25.05
CA LYS A 370 -29.67 -16.34 -25.08
C LYS A 370 -30.25 -16.40 -23.67
N PRO A 371 -30.78 -15.28 -23.13
CA PRO A 371 -31.50 -15.26 -21.85
C PRO A 371 -32.75 -16.16 -21.90
N THR A 372 -32.91 -17.04 -20.91
CA THR A 372 -34.09 -17.93 -20.80
C THR A 372 -34.96 -17.67 -19.57
N SER A 373 -34.50 -16.85 -18.62
CA SER A 373 -35.28 -16.46 -17.45
C SER A 373 -36.44 -15.55 -17.86
N GLN A 374 -37.63 -15.81 -17.33
CA GLN A 374 -38.81 -14.98 -17.57
C GLN A 374 -38.86 -13.83 -16.56
N PRO A 375 -39.23 -12.61 -16.99
CA PRO A 375 -39.47 -11.51 -16.08
C PRO A 375 -40.69 -11.83 -15.19
N MET A 376 -40.74 -11.19 -14.03
CA MET A 376 -41.89 -11.34 -13.14
C MET A 376 -43.10 -10.57 -13.69
N ASP A 377 -44.23 -11.26 -13.88
CA ASP A 377 -45.46 -10.66 -14.41
C ASP A 377 -46.31 -9.93 -13.35
N GLY A 378 -46.08 -10.23 -12.06
CA GLY A 378 -46.88 -9.73 -10.94
C GLY A 378 -46.28 -8.52 -10.22
N GLU A 379 -47.14 -7.66 -9.68
CA GLU A 379 -46.72 -6.58 -8.79
C GLU A 379 -46.20 -7.16 -7.46
N VAL A 380 -44.98 -6.78 -7.09
CA VAL A 380 -44.42 -7.11 -5.77
C VAL A 380 -44.76 -5.99 -4.81
N VAL A 381 -45.68 -6.27 -3.88
CA VAL A 381 -46.02 -5.35 -2.80
C VAL A 381 -45.18 -5.71 -1.57
N PHE A 382 -44.27 -4.80 -1.20
CA PHE A 382 -43.48 -4.93 0.02
C PHE A 382 -44.20 -4.24 1.19
N ASP A 383 -44.13 -4.83 2.38
CA ASP A 383 -44.54 -4.15 3.61
C ASP A 383 -43.55 -3.01 3.91
N TRP A 384 -44.06 -1.78 3.95
CA TRP A 384 -43.24 -0.58 4.10
C TRP A 384 -42.51 -0.56 5.44
N ASP A 385 -43.19 -0.91 6.53
CA ASP A 385 -42.62 -0.82 7.87
C ASP A 385 -41.51 -1.85 8.07
N SER A 386 -41.71 -3.09 7.59
CA SER A 386 -40.66 -4.11 7.57
C SER A 386 -39.48 -3.69 6.68
N ALA A 387 -39.74 -3.20 5.47
CA ALA A 387 -38.69 -2.77 4.54
C ALA A 387 -37.87 -1.60 5.11
N LEU A 388 -38.51 -0.64 5.79
CA LEU A 388 -37.83 0.47 6.44
C LEU A 388 -36.96 0.01 7.62
N SER A 389 -37.48 -0.90 8.46
CA SER A 389 -36.72 -1.46 9.58
C SER A 389 -35.48 -2.25 9.11
N ASP A 390 -35.65 -3.10 8.10
CA ASP A 390 -34.54 -3.82 7.48
C ASP A 390 -33.54 -2.86 6.81
N ALA A 391 -34.02 -1.81 6.13
CA ALA A 391 -33.15 -0.81 5.51
C ALA A 391 -32.29 -0.07 6.55
N LEU A 392 -32.86 0.36 7.67
CA LEU A 392 -32.14 1.09 8.73
C LEU A 392 -31.08 0.25 9.45
N THR A 393 -31.28 -1.07 9.50
CA THR A 393 -30.39 -2.00 10.22
C THR A 393 -29.36 -2.67 9.32
N ARG A 394 -29.75 -3.07 8.11
CA ARG A 394 -28.92 -3.88 7.21
C ARG A 394 -28.16 -3.06 6.17
N ARG A 395 -28.65 -1.88 5.73
CA ARG A 395 -28.00 -1.10 4.66
C ARG A 395 -26.54 -0.77 5.01
N VAL A 396 -25.68 -1.13 4.07
CA VAL A 396 -24.23 -1.03 4.18
C VAL A 396 -23.79 0.43 4.31
N GLU A 397 -24.42 1.34 3.56
CA GLU A 397 -24.14 2.78 3.61
C GLU A 397 -24.35 3.37 5.01
N ILE A 398 -25.42 2.96 5.70
CA ILE A 398 -25.73 3.40 7.06
C ILE A 398 -24.73 2.80 8.04
N ARG A 399 -24.41 1.51 7.90
CA ARG A 399 -23.41 0.83 8.72
C ARG A 399 -22.04 1.51 8.60
N ARG A 400 -21.61 1.80 7.37
CA ARG A 400 -20.38 2.55 7.06
C ARG A 400 -20.38 3.93 7.69
N GLN A 401 -21.51 4.65 7.65
CA GLN A 401 -21.57 5.95 8.31
C GLN A 401 -21.54 5.88 9.83
N LYS A 402 -22.18 4.89 10.45
CA LYS A 402 -22.05 4.64 11.89
C LYS A 402 -20.59 4.39 12.27
N TRP A 403 -19.83 3.62 11.47
CA TRP A 403 -18.39 3.43 11.68
C TRP A 403 -17.58 4.73 11.53
N ASN A 404 -17.87 5.55 10.51
CA ASN A 404 -17.22 6.86 10.36
C ASN A 404 -17.49 7.78 11.56
N ILE A 405 -18.74 7.86 12.04
CA ILE A 405 -19.09 8.61 13.24
C ILE A 405 -18.30 8.07 14.43
N LYS A 406 -18.26 6.74 14.60
CA LYS A 406 -17.52 6.13 15.71
C LYS A 406 -16.02 6.45 15.66
N ARG A 407 -15.41 6.43 14.48
CA ARG A 407 -14.02 6.85 14.28
C ARG A 407 -13.82 8.30 14.74
N ARG A 408 -14.68 9.23 14.29
CA ARG A 408 -14.59 10.65 14.69
C ARG A 408 -14.78 10.85 16.20
N GLU A 409 -15.67 10.10 16.85
CA GLU A 409 -15.80 10.11 18.32
C GLU A 409 -14.51 9.70 19.02
N LEU A 410 -13.84 8.65 18.53
CA LEU A 410 -12.56 8.20 19.08
C LEU A 410 -11.44 9.21 18.83
N GLU A 411 -11.36 9.80 17.63
CA GLU A 411 -10.41 10.88 17.33
C GLU A 411 -10.62 12.09 18.25
N MET A 412 -11.88 12.45 18.55
CA MET A 412 -12.22 13.51 19.50
C MET A 412 -11.76 13.16 20.92
N LEU A 413 -11.96 11.92 21.36
CA LEU A 413 -11.50 11.43 22.66
C LEU A 413 -9.96 11.50 22.75
N ALA A 414 -9.25 11.05 21.72
CA ALA A 414 -7.79 11.15 21.64
C ALA A 414 -7.32 12.60 21.69
N ALA A 415 -7.96 13.51 20.94
CA ALA A 415 -7.65 14.93 20.96
C ALA A 415 -7.85 15.55 22.35
N ARG A 416 -8.92 15.15 23.07
CA ARG A 416 -9.16 15.59 24.45
C ARG A 416 -8.09 15.07 25.41
N MET A 417 -7.69 13.82 25.28
CA MET A 417 -6.62 13.23 26.11
C MET A 417 -5.25 13.87 25.84
N ASN A 418 -4.98 14.29 24.60
CA ASN A 418 -3.75 14.99 24.23
C ASN A 418 -3.57 16.35 24.90
N ARG A 419 -4.67 16.97 25.37
CA ARG A 419 -4.63 18.22 26.17
C ARG A 419 -4.13 18.02 27.59
N LYS A 420 -4.08 16.78 28.10
CA LYS A 420 -3.55 16.52 29.45
C LYS A 420 -2.03 16.70 29.45
N PRO A 421 -1.43 17.17 30.56
CA PRO A 421 0.01 17.14 30.73
C PRO A 421 0.53 15.69 30.76
N THR A 422 1.80 15.51 30.39
CA THR A 422 2.51 14.24 30.62
C THR A 422 3.02 14.22 32.04
N LEU A 423 2.66 13.16 32.77
CA LEU A 423 3.18 12.88 34.09
C LEU A 423 3.64 11.44 34.05
N ASP A 424 4.94 11.19 34.10
CA ASP A 424 5.52 9.87 33.94
C ASP A 424 6.31 9.49 35.19
N PHE A 425 6.06 8.30 35.73
CA PHE A 425 6.92 7.69 36.73
C PHE A 425 8.08 6.99 36.05
N LEU A 426 9.30 7.19 36.55
CA LEU A 426 10.53 6.56 36.08
C LEU A 426 11.18 5.81 37.23
N GLY A 427 11.44 4.52 37.03
CA GLY A 427 12.34 3.72 37.85
C GLY A 427 13.47 3.16 36.98
N LEU A 428 14.71 3.39 37.38
CA LEU A 428 15.89 2.86 36.72
C LEU A 428 16.76 2.14 37.74
N TYR A 429 17.20 0.94 37.38
CA TYR A 429 18.12 0.15 38.16
C TYR A 429 19.32 -0.23 37.29
N ARG A 430 20.54 -0.05 37.79
CA ARG A 430 21.76 -0.23 37.01
C ARG A 430 22.83 -0.97 37.79
N TYR A 431 23.43 -1.97 37.16
CA TYR A 431 24.66 -2.62 37.59
C TYR A 431 25.81 -2.09 36.75
N ARG A 432 26.86 -1.58 37.40
CA ARG A 432 28.03 -1.02 36.73
C ARG A 432 29.23 -1.93 36.89
N GLY A 433 30.08 -1.97 35.88
CA GLY A 433 31.28 -2.77 35.91
C GLY A 433 32.47 -2.13 35.21
N LEU A 434 33.64 -2.65 35.57
CA LEU A 434 34.94 -2.34 34.98
C LEU A 434 35.73 -3.65 34.93
N GLY A 435 36.39 -3.92 33.81
CA GLY A 435 37.35 -5.01 33.72
C GLY A 435 38.43 -4.78 32.67
N ASP A 436 39.55 -5.49 32.76
CA ASP A 436 40.59 -5.49 31.74
C ASP A 436 40.14 -6.25 30.48
N ALA A 437 39.43 -7.37 30.68
CA ALA A 437 38.79 -8.16 29.63
C ALA A 437 37.25 -8.01 29.63
N LEU A 438 36.61 -8.34 28.50
CA LEU A 438 35.15 -8.35 28.40
C LEU A 438 34.55 -9.52 29.20
N ILE A 439 35.06 -10.72 28.93
CA ILE A 439 34.70 -11.98 29.58
C ILE A 439 36.02 -12.73 29.79
N ASP A 440 36.23 -13.23 31.01
CA ASP A 440 37.35 -14.11 31.35
C ASP A 440 36.92 -15.04 32.50
N ASN A 441 37.77 -16.00 32.87
CA ASN A 441 37.56 -16.86 34.03
C ASN A 441 37.41 -16.03 35.31
N TYR A 442 36.55 -16.52 36.21
CA TYR A 442 36.34 -15.90 37.51
C TYR A 442 37.62 -15.94 38.35
N ASP A 443 38.12 -14.78 38.76
CA ASP A 443 39.27 -14.66 39.67
C ASP A 443 38.84 -13.95 40.96
N SER A 444 38.81 -14.70 42.07
CA SER A 444 38.44 -14.16 43.38
C SER A 444 39.44 -13.14 43.93
N ASN A 445 40.67 -13.10 43.40
CA ASN A 445 41.73 -12.19 43.86
C ASN A 445 41.78 -10.89 43.04
N ASN A 446 41.10 -10.83 41.89
CA ASN A 446 41.05 -9.66 41.01
C ASN A 446 39.61 -9.35 40.57
N GLN A 447 38.92 -8.48 41.30
CA GLN A 447 37.53 -8.13 41.00
C GLN A 447 37.34 -7.42 39.64
N PHE A 448 38.43 -6.90 39.06
CA PHE A 448 38.41 -6.21 37.77
C PHE A 448 39.05 -7.06 36.65
N ASN A 449 39.12 -8.38 36.81
CA ASN A 449 39.63 -9.26 35.78
C ASN A 449 38.78 -9.17 34.50
N SER A 450 37.44 -9.26 34.64
CA SER A 450 36.51 -9.09 33.52
C SER A 450 35.32 -8.20 33.84
N LEU A 451 34.79 -7.53 32.81
CA LEU A 451 33.58 -6.73 32.93
C LEU A 451 32.40 -7.59 33.40
N ALA A 452 32.24 -8.77 32.80
CA ALA A 452 31.19 -9.72 33.18
C ALA A 452 31.26 -10.06 34.67
N GLN A 453 32.45 -10.41 35.20
CA GLN A 453 32.63 -10.69 36.62
C GLN A 453 32.21 -9.49 37.48
N SER A 454 32.71 -8.29 37.19
CA SER A 454 32.39 -7.10 38.00
C SER A 454 30.91 -6.74 38.02
N ILE A 455 30.18 -7.00 36.92
CA ILE A 455 28.72 -6.79 36.85
C ILE A 455 27.98 -7.87 37.64
N PHE A 456 28.37 -9.14 37.53
CA PHE A 456 27.72 -10.27 38.23
C PHE A 456 28.04 -10.33 39.72
N ASP A 457 29.23 -9.88 40.15
CA ASP A 457 29.57 -9.70 41.57
C ASP A 457 28.68 -8.64 42.22
N GLY A 458 28.09 -7.74 41.42
CA GLY A 458 27.05 -6.82 41.86
C GLY A 458 27.51 -5.81 42.92
N GLN A 459 28.80 -5.54 43.05
CA GLN A 459 29.29 -4.61 44.08
C GLN A 459 28.93 -3.14 43.78
N TYR A 460 28.71 -2.79 42.51
CA TYR A 460 28.39 -1.44 42.06
C TYR A 460 26.98 -1.37 41.48
N GLN A 461 26.03 -0.96 42.31
CA GLN A 461 24.62 -0.86 41.96
C GLN A 461 24.14 0.58 42.14
N GLU A 462 23.38 1.08 41.18
CA GLU A 462 22.78 2.41 41.17
C GLU A 462 21.28 2.26 40.94
N TRP A 463 20.46 3.02 41.67
CA TRP A 463 19.03 3.10 41.42
C TRP A 463 18.57 4.55 41.39
N GLN A 464 17.57 4.82 40.56
CA GLN A 464 16.95 6.13 40.42
C GLN A 464 15.45 5.93 40.33
N ALA A 465 14.69 6.68 41.13
CA ALA A 465 13.25 6.78 41.00
C ALA A 465 12.87 8.26 40.93
N GLY A 466 11.94 8.60 40.04
CA GLY A 466 11.54 9.98 39.82
C GLY A 466 10.18 10.09 39.15
N VAL A 467 9.64 11.30 39.17
CA VAL A 467 8.41 11.65 38.45
C VAL A 467 8.74 12.84 37.55
N GLU A 468 8.47 12.69 36.27
CA GLU A 468 8.68 13.73 35.26
C GLU A 468 7.33 14.33 34.88
N LEU A 469 7.19 15.66 35.05
CA LEU A 469 6.04 16.43 34.59
C LEU A 469 6.45 17.24 33.37
N GLY A 470 5.75 17.04 32.26
CA GLY A 470 5.88 17.83 31.05
C GLY A 470 4.54 18.45 30.67
N GLU A 471 4.51 19.76 30.51
CA GLU A 471 3.33 20.49 30.04
C GLU A 471 3.68 21.21 28.73
N ARG A 472 2.77 21.14 27.76
CA ARG A 472 2.85 21.95 26.54
C ARG A 472 1.90 23.13 26.73
N VAL A 473 2.46 24.31 26.95
CA VAL A 473 1.73 25.58 27.04
C VAL A 473 1.35 26.08 25.66
#